data_AF-A0AB37KBG9-F1
#
_entry.id   AF-A0AB37KBG9-F1
#
_cell.length_a   1.000
_cell.length_b   1.000
_cell.length_c   1.000
_cell.angle_alpha   90.00
_cell.angle_beta   90.00
_cell.angle_gamma   90.00
#
_symmetry.space_group_name_H-M   'P 1'
#
loop_
_entity.id
_entity.type
_entity.pdbx_description
1 polymer ?
#
loop_
_entity_poly.entity_id
_entity_poly.type
_entity_poly.pdbx_seq_one_letter_code
_entity_poly.pdbx_strand_id
1 'polypeptide(L)' 'NPLYADAGDVYCVYNIRLKQYTACQVTRVEEHGGKKTHATLLALDWQGNKPLGAEELADLKPLYKDLKNNIGNIV' A
#
# COMPACT_ATOMS: atom_id res chain seq x y z
N ASN A 1 14.76 -15.00 6.06
CA ASN A 1 14.67 -13.55 5.78
C ASN A 1 13.28 -13.08 6.12
N PRO A 2 13.08 -12.34 7.23
CA PRO A 2 11.80 -11.68 7.40
C PRO A 2 11.71 -10.63 6.28
N LEU A 3 10.70 -10.80 5.41
CA LEU A 3 10.45 -9.97 4.24
C LEU A 3 10.16 -8.54 4.69
N TYR A 4 11.21 -7.71 4.72
CA TYR A 4 11.01 -6.29 4.90
C TYR A 4 10.36 -5.73 3.63
N ALA A 5 9.29 -4.96 3.78
CA ALA A 5 8.66 -4.29 2.65
C ALA A 5 9.62 -3.28 2.00
N ASP A 6 9.57 -3.16 0.69
CA ASP A 6 10.31 -2.22 -0.14
C ASP A 6 9.36 -1.27 -0.88
N ALA A 7 9.87 -0.10 -1.28
CA ALA A 7 9.11 0.80 -2.13
C ALA A 7 8.78 0.11 -3.46
N GLY A 8 7.50 0.12 -3.83
CA GLY A 8 6.96 -0.60 -4.98
C GLY A 8 6.14 -1.83 -4.60
N ASP A 9 6.35 -2.42 -3.42
CA ASP A 9 5.62 -3.61 -2.98
C ASP A 9 4.12 -3.31 -2.86
N VAL A 10 3.29 -4.22 -3.37
CA VAL A 10 1.83 -4.14 -3.33
C VAL A 10 1.27 -5.19 -2.40
N TYR A 11 0.36 -4.79 -1.52
CA TYR A 11 -0.26 -5.67 -0.53
C TYR A 11 -1.79 -5.61 -0.60
N CYS A 12 -2.41 -6.76 -0.36
CA CYS A 12 -3.82 -6.88 -0.03
C CYS A 12 -3.96 -7.13 1.47
N VAL A 13 -4.56 -6.19 2.20
CA VAL A 13 -4.68 -6.22 3.66
C VAL A 13 -6.13 -6.17 4.09
N TYR A 14 -6.47 -6.86 5.17
CA TYR A 14 -7.82 -6.81 5.73
C TYR A 14 -8.02 -5.55 6.57
N ASN A 15 -8.96 -4.70 6.18
CA ASN A 15 -9.34 -3.51 6.93
C ASN A 15 -10.45 -3.85 7.94
N ILE A 16 -10.09 -3.87 9.22
CA ILE A 16 -11.00 -4.25 10.32
C ILE A 16 -12.19 -3.29 10.44
N ARG A 17 -12.02 -2.00 10.09
CA ARG A 17 -13.10 -1.00 10.17
C ARG A 17 -14.14 -1.20 9.07
N LEU A 18 -13.69 -1.50 7.85
CA LEU A 18 -14.55 -1.75 6.70
C LEU A 18 -15.10 -3.18 6.65
N LYS A 19 -14.47 -4.11 7.38
CA LYS A 19 -14.71 -5.56 7.29
C LYS A 19 -14.52 -6.10 5.87
N GLN A 20 -13.56 -5.54 5.14
CA GLN A 20 -13.23 -5.88 3.76
C GLN A 20 -11.72 -5.87 3.57
N TYR A 21 -11.25 -6.61 2.57
CA TYR A 21 -9.90 -6.48 2.06
C TYR A 21 -9.78 -5.20 1.25
N THR A 22 -8.62 -4.54 1.37
CA THR A 22 -8.23 -3.34 0.64
C THR A 22 -6.82 -3.53 0.09
N ALA A 23 -6.45 -2.80 -0.95
CA ALA A 23 -5.10 -2.87 -1.51
C ALA A 23 -4.32 -1.56 -1.32
N CYS A 24 -3.01 -1.69 -1.12
CA CYS A 24 -2.09 -0.56 -1.01
C CYS A 24 -0.72 -0.88 -1.60
N GLN A 25 -0.01 0.17 -2.01
CA GLN A 25 1.39 0.10 -2.43
C GLN A 25 2.29 0.85 -1.44
N VAL A 26 3.44 0.28 -1.12
CA VAL A 26 4.48 0.98 -0.36
C VAL A 26 5.13 2.01 -1.28
N THR A 27 5.05 3.29 -0.92
CA THR A 27 5.64 4.38 -1.71
C THR A 27 6.98 4.84 -1.15
N ARG A 28 7.20 4.65 0.14
CA ARG A 28 8.45 5.00 0.83
C ARG A 28 8.63 4.11 2.04
N VAL A 29 9.88 3.76 2.30
CA VAL A 29 10.31 3.09 3.53
C VAL A 29 11.36 3.97 4.19
N GLU A 30 11.20 4.22 5.49
CA GLU A 30 12.13 5.03 6.27
C GLU A 30 12.97 4.14 7.19
N GLU A 31 14.28 4.38 7.18
CA GLU A 31 15.26 3.65 7.97
C GLU A 31 15.81 4.51 9.11
N HIS A 32 15.90 3.92 10.30
CA HIS A 32 16.53 4.54 11.45
C HIS A 32 17.42 3.53 12.15
N GLY A 33 18.71 3.84 12.30
CA GLY A 33 19.70 2.93 12.90
C GLY A 33 19.88 1.61 12.15
N GLY A 34 19.78 1.63 10.81
CA GLY A 34 19.95 0.44 9.96
C GLY A 34 18.75 -0.52 9.98
N LYS A 35 17.57 -0.07 10.46
CA LYS A 35 16.32 -0.83 10.43
C LYS A 35 15.22 -0.03 9.76
N LYS A 36 14.45 -0.67 8.88
CA LYS A 36 13.20 -0.14 8.34
C LYS A 36 12.19 0.01 9.48
N THR A 37 11.74 1.23 9.75
CA THR A 37 10.88 1.55 10.91
C THR A 37 9.48 1.97 10.52
N HIS A 38 9.34 2.69 9.39
CA HIS A 38 8.05 3.20 8.92
C HIS A 38 7.92 3.00 7.42
N ALA A 39 6.69 2.80 6.97
CA ALA A 39 6.35 2.73 5.55
C ALA A 39 5.17 3.66 5.27
N THR A 40 5.27 4.45 4.20
CA THR A 40 4.16 5.24 3.68
C THR A 40 3.41 4.41 2.66
N LEU A 41 2.10 4.28 2.85
CA LEU A 41 1.22 3.46 2.00
C LEU A 41 0.33 4.35 1.12
N LEU A 42 0.28 4.05 -0.17
CA LEU A 42 -0.69 4.61 -1.11
C LEU A 42 -1.86 3.65 -1.26
N ALA A 43 -3.07 4.10 -0.95
CA ALA A 43 -4.28 3.33 -1.20
C ALA A 43 -4.52 3.12 -2.69
N LEU A 44 -4.92 1.91 -3.08
CA LEU A 44 -5.28 1.55 -4.45
C LEU A 44 -6.81 1.45 -4.60
N ASP A 45 -7.30 1.52 -5.84
CA ASP A 45 -8.72 1.63 -6.20
C ASP A 45 -9.51 0.33 -6.05
N TRP A 46 -9.31 -0.39 -4.94
CA TRP A 46 -9.87 -1.72 -4.75
C TRP A 46 -10.27 -2.03 -3.30
N GLN A 47 -11.43 -2.65 -3.18
CA GLN A 47 -11.92 -3.29 -1.95
C GLN A 47 -12.72 -4.57 -2.29
N GLY A 48 -12.68 -5.58 -1.43
CA GLY A 48 -13.35 -6.85 -1.70
C GLY A 48 -13.56 -7.73 -0.47
N ASN A 49 -14.43 -8.72 -0.59
CA ASN A 49 -14.74 -9.66 0.51
C ASN A 49 -13.78 -10.86 0.56
N LYS A 50 -12.87 -10.97 -0.42
CA LYS A 50 -11.84 -12.01 -0.53
C LYS A 50 -10.52 -11.34 -0.89
N PRO A 51 -9.36 -11.87 -0.46
CA PRO A 51 -8.06 -11.32 -0.82
C PRO A 51 -7.79 -11.48 -2.32
N LEU A 52 -7.01 -10.57 -2.89
CA LEU A 52 -6.53 -10.65 -4.27
C LEU A 52 -5.41 -11.68 -4.43
N GLY A 53 -5.37 -12.33 -5.59
CA GLY A 53 -4.23 -13.08 -6.07
C GLY A 53 -3.12 -12.18 -6.64
N ALA A 54 -1.95 -12.76 -6.91
CA ALA A 54 -0.79 -12.02 -7.40
C ALA A 54 -1.02 -11.35 -8.78
N GLU A 55 -1.76 -12.00 -9.67
CA GLU A 55 -2.08 -11.44 -11.00
C GLU A 55 -3.00 -10.22 -10.88
N GLU A 56 -4.03 -10.31 -10.04
CA GLU A 56 -4.99 -9.21 -9.85
C GLU A 56 -4.34 -7.98 -9.19
N LEU A 57 -3.33 -8.19 -8.34
CA LEU A 57 -2.57 -7.11 -7.71
C LEU A 57 -1.80 -6.27 -8.74
N ALA A 58 -1.33 -6.87 -9.84
CA ALA A 58 -0.53 -6.18 -10.85
C ALA A 58 -1.35 -5.16 -11.67
N ASP A 59 -2.67 -5.35 -11.75
CA ASP A 59 -3.57 -4.51 -12.55
C ASP A 59 -4.20 -3.34 -11.77
N LEU A 60 -3.94 -3.27 -10.46
CA LEU A 60 -4.50 -2.24 -9.59
C LEU A 60 -3.99 -0.84 -9.90
N LYS A 61 -4.83 0.16 -9.67
CA LYS A 61 -4.49 1.58 -9.90
C LYS A 61 -4.53 2.35 -8.59
N PRO A 62 -3.80 3.48 -8.50
CA PRO A 62 -3.95 4.39 -7.36
C PRO A 62 -5.40 4.82 -7.15
N LEU A 63 -5.89 4.77 -5.90
CA LEU A 63 -7.25 5.22 -5.53
C LEU A 63 -7.44 6.70 -5.82
N TYR A 64 -6.38 7.48 -5.63
CA TYR A 64 -6.32 8.89 -5.96
C TYR A 64 -5.12 9.13 -6.86
N LYS A 65 -5.36 9.67 -8.06
CA LYS A 65 -4.30 10.20 -8.93
C LYS A 65 -4.23 11.70 -8.72
N ASP A 66 -3.28 12.16 -7.92
CA ASP A 66 -2.97 13.58 -7.87
C ASP A 66 -2.26 13.97 -9.19
N LEU A 67 -3.02 14.44 -10.17
CA LEU A 67 -2.49 14.97 -11.41
C LEU A 67 -1.92 16.37 -11.14
N LYS A 68 -0.70 16.38 -10.58
CA LYS A 68 0.18 17.53 -10.32
C LYS A 68 -0.19 18.35 -9.07
N ASN A 69 0.74 18.36 -8.11
CA ASN A 69 0.88 19.29 -6.98
C ASN A 69 0.06 18.93 -5.71
N ASN A 70 0.53 17.97 -4.91
CA ASN A 70 0.92 18.28 -3.53
C ASN A 70 1.62 17.09 -2.85
N ILE A 71 2.83 17.38 -2.38
CA ILE A 71 3.48 16.76 -1.22
C ILE A 71 2.61 16.99 0.02
N GLY A 72 1.59 16.16 0.21
CA GLY A 72 0.69 16.21 1.36
C GLY A 72 0.52 14.83 1.95
N ASN A 73 1.06 14.64 3.16
CA ASN A 73 1.00 13.41 3.94
C ASN A 73 -0.39 12.75 3.89
N ILE A 74 -0.43 11.50 3.43
CA ILE A 74 -1.53 10.59 3.79
C ILE A 74 -1.16 10.10 5.20
N VAL A 75 -1.81 10.71 6.20
CA VAL A 75 -1.88 10.22 7.59
C VAL A 75 -2.74 8.96 7.66
#